data_AF-A0A8T1S0A8-F1
#
_entry.id   AF-A0A8T1S0A8-F1
#
_cell.length_a   1.000
_cell.length_b   1.000
_cell.length_c   1.000
_cell.angle_alpha   90.00
_cell.angle_beta   90.00
_cell.angle_gamma   90.00
#
_symmetry.space_group_name_H-M   'P 1'
#
loop_
_entity.id
_entity.type
_entity.pdbx_description
1 polymer ?
#
loop_
_entity_poly.entity_id
_entity_poly.type
_entity_poly.pdbx_seq_one_letter_code
_entity_poly.pdbx_strand_id
1 'polypeptide(L)'
;GSGWVPSLVTPSPPAVLLVTRLPSLPRGQAAAVLTEIHQAGYCSFYGECGRNPEVNVSLLWSPVPCLSNTRARLLKGTILSKLKEVCPQLYTGENTTYACCSYSQLVALQLSLAISQAVLTRCPACAENFANIYCQNICSPDQSLFTNVTRFFNRTTAQGARQEGVLEYQCFYNQTFADQSYDSCKGVRIPATGGYAISAMCGKYGATLCTSQRWLDFQGDSSNGLAPLEIDFQLVPANHAVGEGIVPHNSKTWRCGNAVSADGEPCSCLDCAESCPQILAPMPQPPPFKVGSLDGVLFVCCLLFCLLTVLFGAFLVWRCVSRSSQASGEGRQRPRDQLTRSERLSQATHHILGEMFRRWGTMVASHPVSVILVSAVVVVGLSCGMVFIQLTTDPVELWSSPDSQARQEKDFYDQNFGPFFRTNQVILTAKGLPSYTYDSLLLGKKNFSGILSIAVLLDLLELQTRLQEIEVWSEKDGRNVTLKDVCYAPLNPNNASATDCCVNSLAQYFQNNRTHLEMTASQTQGGQTGMVDWRDHFLYCVK
;
A
#
# COMPACT_ATOMS: atom_id res chain seq x y z
N GLY A 1 -10.57 40.66 -38.13
CA GLY A 1 -11.25 39.82 -39.11
C GLY A 1 -11.96 38.71 -38.37
N SER A 2 -13.29 38.62 -38.54
CA SER A 2 -14.19 37.45 -38.35
C SER A 2 -13.60 36.23 -37.61
N GLY A 3 -14.05 35.78 -36.44
CA GLY A 3 -15.43 35.76 -35.91
C GLY A 3 -16.07 34.41 -36.23
N TRP A 4 -15.91 33.42 -35.33
CA TRP A 4 -16.72 32.20 -35.28
C TRP A 4 -16.90 31.77 -33.81
N VAL A 5 -18.13 31.95 -33.32
CA VAL A 5 -18.64 31.50 -32.03
C VAL A 5 -19.45 30.23 -32.30
N PRO A 6 -19.28 29.12 -31.56
CA PRO A 6 -20.21 28.00 -31.63
C PRO A 6 -21.44 28.32 -30.76
N SER A 7 -22.62 28.33 -31.40
CA SER A 7 -23.92 28.57 -30.79
C SER A 7 -24.26 27.53 -29.71
N LEU A 8 -24.70 28.02 -28.54
CA LEU A 8 -25.37 27.20 -27.54
C LEU A 8 -26.69 26.65 -28.12
N VAL A 9 -26.82 25.34 -28.16
CA VAL A 9 -28.08 24.64 -28.39
C VAL A 9 -28.84 24.63 -27.06
N THR A 10 -30.03 25.22 -27.06
CA THR A 10 -30.97 25.20 -25.94
C THR A 10 -31.56 23.79 -25.78
N PRO A 11 -31.62 23.22 -24.56
CA PRO A 11 -32.33 21.97 -24.33
C PRO A 11 -33.85 22.21 -24.33
N SER A 12 -34.57 21.34 -25.03
CA SER A 12 -36.03 21.19 -25.00
C SER A 12 -36.53 20.79 -23.61
N PRO A 13 -37.80 21.08 -23.26
CA PRO A 13 -38.31 20.84 -21.91
C PRO A 13 -38.39 19.33 -21.60
N PRO A 14 -38.21 18.90 -20.34
CA PRO A 14 -38.28 17.49 -19.98
C PRO A 14 -39.71 16.99 -20.07
N ALA A 15 -39.88 15.80 -20.64
CA ALA A 15 -41.11 15.04 -20.54
C ALA A 15 -41.39 14.71 -19.07
N VAL A 16 -42.61 14.98 -18.62
CA VAL A 16 -43.07 14.68 -17.26
C VAL A 16 -43.12 13.16 -17.07
N LEU A 17 -42.14 12.61 -16.36
CA LEU A 17 -42.11 11.23 -15.88
C LEU A 17 -42.89 11.15 -14.56
N LEU A 18 -44.04 10.48 -14.58
CA LEU A 18 -44.78 10.14 -13.36
C LEU A 18 -43.99 9.06 -12.60
N VAL A 19 -43.27 9.47 -11.56
CA VAL A 19 -42.72 8.56 -10.55
C VAL A 19 -43.83 8.33 -9.51
N THR A 20 -44.48 7.17 -9.54
CA THR A 20 -45.35 6.75 -8.45
C THR A 20 -44.49 6.36 -7.25
N ARG A 21 -44.22 7.31 -6.34
CA ARG A 21 -43.70 7.00 -5.00
C ARG A 21 -44.83 6.41 -4.16
N LEU A 22 -44.77 5.12 -3.86
CA LEU A 22 -45.44 4.59 -2.69
C LEU A 22 -44.64 5.02 -1.43
N PRO A 23 -45.29 5.46 -0.35
CA PRO A 23 -44.60 5.85 0.87
C PRO A 23 -43.90 4.62 1.47
N SER A 24 -42.71 4.85 2.02
CA SER A 24 -41.93 3.84 2.76
C SER A 24 -42.76 3.30 3.92
N LEU A 25 -43.19 2.05 3.81
CA LEU A 25 -43.86 1.32 4.89
C LEU A 25 -42.82 0.67 5.82
N PRO A 26 -43.13 0.51 7.12
CA PRO A 26 -42.23 -0.14 8.07
C PRO A 26 -42.05 -1.62 7.71
N ARG A 27 -40.87 -2.14 8.05
CA ARG A 27 -40.45 -3.55 7.90
C ARG A 27 -41.55 -4.50 8.41
N GLY A 28 -42.25 -5.19 7.50
CA GLY A 28 -43.24 -6.21 7.87
C GLY A 28 -44.53 -6.32 7.04
N GLN A 29 -44.65 -5.71 5.85
CA GLN A 29 -45.78 -5.97 4.95
C GLN A 29 -45.28 -6.32 3.54
N ALA A 30 -45.79 -7.44 3.00
CA ALA A 30 -45.42 -8.03 1.73
C ALA A 30 -45.52 -7.01 0.58
N ALA A 31 -44.41 -6.82 -0.13
CA ALA A 31 -44.38 -6.08 -1.37
C ALA A 31 -45.31 -6.75 -2.40
N ALA A 32 -45.92 -5.96 -3.29
CA ALA A 32 -46.64 -6.51 -4.43
C ALA A 32 -45.70 -7.46 -5.20
N VAL A 33 -46.12 -8.71 -5.39
CA VAL A 33 -45.28 -9.78 -5.97
C VAL A 33 -45.09 -9.49 -7.47
N LEU A 34 -43.99 -8.83 -7.84
CA LEU A 34 -43.67 -8.48 -9.23
C LEU A 34 -43.18 -9.69 -10.05
N THR A 35 -42.64 -10.70 -9.38
CA THR A 35 -42.30 -12.00 -9.94
C THR A 35 -43.15 -13.08 -9.29
N GLU A 36 -44.32 -13.38 -9.86
CA GLU A 36 -45.25 -14.36 -9.27
C GLU A 36 -44.78 -15.81 -9.35
N ILE A 37 -43.95 -16.15 -10.34
CA ILE A 37 -43.49 -17.52 -10.59
C ILE A 37 -42.05 -17.65 -10.10
N HIS A 38 -41.85 -18.49 -9.07
CA HIS A 38 -40.55 -18.94 -8.56
C HIS A 38 -40.44 -20.46 -8.78
N GLN A 39 -40.05 -20.88 -9.99
CA GLN A 39 -40.00 -22.29 -10.40
C GLN A 39 -38.77 -22.58 -11.26
N ALA A 40 -38.30 -23.83 -11.25
CA ALA A 40 -37.21 -24.25 -12.13
C ALA A 40 -37.56 -24.00 -13.61
N GLY A 41 -36.58 -23.52 -14.38
CA GLY A 41 -36.72 -23.18 -15.80
C GLY A 41 -37.41 -21.83 -16.08
N TYR A 42 -37.62 -20.99 -15.07
CA TYR A 42 -38.17 -19.64 -15.21
C TYR A 42 -37.15 -18.55 -14.84
N CYS A 43 -37.21 -17.45 -15.58
CA CYS A 43 -36.44 -16.23 -15.41
C CYS A 43 -37.25 -15.18 -14.67
N SER A 44 -36.59 -14.28 -13.96
CA SER A 44 -37.23 -13.08 -13.38
C SER A 44 -37.12 -11.87 -14.32
N PHE A 45 -36.06 -11.82 -15.12
CA PHE A 45 -35.84 -10.76 -16.11
C PHE A 45 -35.12 -11.29 -17.35
N TYR A 46 -35.28 -10.60 -18.47
CA TYR A 46 -34.66 -10.98 -19.76
C TYR A 46 -34.49 -9.76 -20.67
N GLY A 47 -33.31 -9.65 -21.30
CA GLY A 47 -32.99 -8.53 -22.20
C GLY A 47 -32.68 -7.24 -21.44
N GLU A 48 -32.42 -6.16 -22.19
CA GLU A 48 -31.92 -4.89 -21.64
C GLU A 48 -32.94 -3.75 -21.82
N CYS A 49 -33.16 -2.99 -20.77
CA CYS A 49 -34.11 -1.88 -20.69
C CYS A 49 -33.43 -0.50 -20.64
N GLY A 50 -32.11 -0.46 -20.86
CA GLY A 50 -31.30 0.76 -20.96
C GLY A 50 -30.77 1.26 -19.62
N ARG A 51 -30.60 2.58 -19.49
CA ARG A 51 -29.94 3.17 -18.33
C ARG A 51 -30.88 3.23 -17.12
N ASN A 52 -30.33 2.93 -15.94
CA ASN A 52 -31.00 3.20 -14.67
C ASN A 52 -31.20 4.73 -14.48
N PRO A 53 -32.45 5.22 -14.36
CA PRO A 53 -32.72 6.64 -14.16
C PRO A 53 -32.29 7.17 -12.78
N GLU A 54 -32.05 6.31 -11.80
CA GLU A 54 -31.67 6.71 -10.43
C GLU A 54 -30.15 6.84 -10.26
N VAL A 55 -29.36 6.28 -11.18
CA VAL A 55 -27.89 6.31 -11.16
C VAL A 55 -27.37 7.42 -12.08
N ASN A 56 -27.13 8.59 -11.49
CA ASN A 56 -26.69 9.80 -12.20
C ASN A 56 -25.22 9.73 -12.68
N VAL A 57 -24.34 9.06 -11.92
CA VAL A 57 -22.92 8.92 -12.22
C VAL A 57 -22.54 7.45 -12.05
N SER A 58 -22.23 6.78 -13.15
CA SER A 58 -21.64 5.43 -13.13
C SER A 58 -20.32 5.48 -13.88
N LEU A 59 -19.28 4.89 -13.30
CA LEU A 59 -17.99 4.71 -13.98
C LEU A 59 -18.10 3.69 -15.11
N LEU A 60 -19.10 2.80 -15.04
CA LEU A 60 -19.33 1.72 -15.99
C LEU A 60 -20.72 1.80 -16.59
N TRP A 61 -20.77 1.79 -17.92
CA TRP A 61 -22.04 1.70 -18.62
C TRP A 61 -22.50 0.25 -18.68
N SER A 62 -23.53 -0.09 -17.89
CA SER A 62 -24.21 -1.38 -17.97
C SER A 62 -25.72 -1.15 -17.94
N PRO A 63 -26.46 -1.59 -18.97
CA PRO A 63 -27.91 -1.42 -19.02
C PRO A 63 -28.60 -2.36 -18.03
N VAL A 64 -29.66 -1.87 -17.39
CA VAL A 64 -30.47 -2.67 -16.47
C VAL A 64 -31.35 -3.65 -17.23
N PRO A 65 -31.66 -4.82 -16.67
CA PRO A 65 -32.46 -5.82 -17.35
C PRO A 65 -33.93 -5.43 -17.41
N CYS A 66 -34.68 -5.99 -18.37
CA CYS A 66 -36.13 -5.84 -18.43
C CYS A 66 -36.84 -6.91 -17.59
N LEU A 67 -37.82 -6.50 -16.78
CA LEU A 67 -38.69 -7.41 -16.05
C LEU A 67 -39.36 -8.39 -17.03
N SER A 68 -39.23 -9.69 -16.77
CA SER A 68 -39.76 -10.73 -17.64
C SER A 68 -39.82 -12.05 -16.88
N ASN A 69 -40.97 -12.34 -16.25
CA ASN A 69 -41.20 -13.62 -15.59
C ASN A 69 -41.62 -14.71 -16.61
N THR A 70 -40.65 -15.18 -17.41
CA THR A 70 -40.88 -16.10 -18.53
C THR A 70 -39.93 -17.30 -18.49
N ARG A 71 -40.22 -18.35 -19.28
CA ARG A 71 -39.36 -19.54 -19.34
C ARG A 71 -37.98 -19.22 -19.90
N ALA A 72 -36.97 -19.90 -19.35
CA ALA A 72 -35.61 -19.89 -19.88
C ALA A 72 -35.60 -20.31 -21.35
N ARG A 73 -34.70 -19.70 -22.13
CA ARG A 73 -34.64 -19.87 -23.58
C ARG A 73 -33.51 -20.84 -23.94
N LEU A 74 -33.80 -21.76 -24.85
CA LEU A 74 -32.78 -22.63 -25.42
C LEU A 74 -31.79 -21.78 -26.24
N LEU A 75 -30.51 -21.82 -25.86
CA LEU A 75 -29.47 -21.08 -26.56
C LEU A 75 -28.95 -21.87 -27.76
N LYS A 76 -28.73 -21.19 -28.88
CA LYS A 76 -28.15 -21.77 -30.12
C LYS A 76 -27.21 -20.78 -30.80
N GLY A 77 -26.26 -21.29 -31.58
CA GLY A 77 -25.38 -20.46 -32.41
C GLY A 77 -24.50 -19.50 -31.60
N THR A 78 -24.49 -18.23 -31.99
CA THR A 78 -23.58 -17.21 -31.44
C THR A 78 -23.78 -16.93 -29.95
N ILE A 79 -25.03 -16.91 -29.47
CA ILE A 79 -25.32 -16.69 -28.05
C ILE A 79 -24.85 -17.84 -27.17
N LEU A 80 -24.92 -19.08 -27.66
CA LEU A 80 -24.39 -20.26 -26.94
C LEU A 80 -22.86 -20.21 -26.87
N SER A 81 -22.20 -19.86 -27.98
CA SER A 81 -20.74 -19.67 -28.01
C SER A 81 -20.31 -18.59 -27.01
N LYS A 82 -21.06 -17.48 -26.96
CA LYS A 82 -20.77 -16.38 -26.04
C LYS A 82 -21.00 -16.77 -24.57
N LEU A 83 -22.06 -17.53 -24.28
CA LEU A 83 -22.27 -18.07 -22.94
C LEU A 83 -21.10 -18.96 -22.52
N LYS A 84 -20.59 -19.82 -23.41
CA LYS A 84 -19.45 -20.71 -23.12
C LYS A 84 -18.16 -19.92 -22.82
N GLU A 85 -17.97 -18.78 -23.46
CA GLU A 85 -16.84 -17.88 -23.22
C GLU A 85 -16.95 -17.16 -21.87
N VAL A 86 -18.14 -16.61 -21.54
CA VAL A 86 -18.32 -15.72 -20.38
C VAL A 86 -18.71 -16.49 -19.11
N CYS A 87 -19.55 -17.50 -19.25
CA CYS A 87 -20.15 -18.29 -18.17
C CYS A 87 -20.08 -19.79 -18.47
N PRO A 88 -18.88 -20.39 -18.57
CA PRO A 88 -18.70 -21.79 -18.96
C PRO A 88 -19.45 -22.77 -18.04
N GLN A 89 -19.66 -22.39 -16.78
CA GLN A 89 -20.33 -23.21 -15.76
C GLN A 89 -21.83 -23.44 -16.03
N LEU A 90 -22.45 -22.61 -16.88
CA LEU A 90 -23.86 -22.75 -17.28
C LEU A 90 -24.04 -23.59 -18.55
N TYR A 91 -22.95 -24.00 -19.21
CA TYR A 91 -23.02 -24.81 -20.41
C TYR A 91 -23.29 -26.28 -20.07
N THR A 92 -24.41 -26.82 -20.56
CA THR A 92 -24.83 -28.22 -20.34
C THR A 92 -24.85 -29.06 -21.61
N GLY A 93 -24.47 -28.49 -22.76
CA GLY A 93 -24.46 -29.14 -24.08
C GLY A 93 -25.16 -28.33 -25.17
N GLU A 94 -24.92 -28.64 -26.45
CA GLU A 94 -25.38 -27.81 -27.58
C GLU A 94 -26.90 -27.69 -27.71
N ASN A 95 -27.64 -28.74 -27.38
CA ASN A 95 -29.11 -28.78 -27.51
C ASN A 95 -29.83 -28.82 -26.15
N THR A 96 -29.11 -28.63 -25.06
CA THR A 96 -29.60 -28.77 -23.68
C THR A 96 -29.36 -27.52 -22.84
N THR A 97 -28.63 -26.52 -23.36
CA THR A 97 -28.30 -25.30 -22.63
C THR A 97 -29.42 -24.28 -22.72
N TYR A 98 -30.13 -24.08 -21.61
CA TYR A 98 -31.12 -23.01 -21.42
C TYR A 98 -30.51 -21.88 -20.58
N ALA A 99 -30.91 -20.64 -20.84
CA ALA A 99 -30.46 -19.48 -20.06
C ALA A 99 -31.50 -18.36 -20.04
N CYS A 100 -31.35 -17.46 -19.06
CA CYS A 100 -32.21 -16.30 -18.84
C CYS A 100 -31.64 -14.97 -19.35
N CYS A 101 -30.64 -15.01 -20.24
CA CYS A 101 -29.99 -13.79 -20.74
C CYS A 101 -29.94 -13.71 -22.26
N SER A 102 -29.85 -12.48 -22.77
CA SER A 102 -29.62 -12.16 -24.18
C SER A 102 -28.12 -12.09 -24.51
N TYR A 103 -27.81 -12.04 -25.82
CA TYR A 103 -26.43 -11.83 -26.28
C TYR A 103 -25.86 -10.50 -25.79
N SER A 104 -26.66 -9.42 -25.78
CA SER A 104 -26.20 -8.12 -25.31
C SER A 104 -25.89 -8.11 -23.81
N GLN A 105 -26.72 -8.78 -23.00
CA GLN A 105 -26.45 -8.95 -21.57
C GLN A 105 -25.13 -9.70 -21.31
N LEU A 106 -24.81 -10.72 -22.11
CA LEU A 106 -23.52 -11.43 -22.01
C LEU A 106 -22.33 -10.53 -22.35
N VAL A 107 -22.47 -9.66 -23.36
CA VAL A 107 -21.42 -8.69 -23.72
C VAL A 107 -21.25 -7.65 -22.61
N ALA A 108 -22.35 -7.10 -22.08
CA ALA A 108 -22.31 -6.15 -20.97
C ALA A 108 -21.72 -6.79 -19.70
N LEU A 109 -22.07 -8.05 -19.42
CA LEU A 109 -21.52 -8.82 -18.30
C LEU A 109 -20.02 -9.02 -18.46
N GLN A 110 -19.54 -9.42 -19.65
CA GLN A 110 -18.12 -9.59 -19.91
C GLN A 110 -17.32 -8.30 -19.65
N LEU A 111 -17.81 -7.16 -20.16
CA LEU A 111 -17.16 -5.86 -19.96
C LEU A 111 -17.12 -5.47 -18.48
N SER A 112 -18.20 -5.75 -17.74
CA SER A 112 -18.29 -5.46 -16.29
C SER A 112 -17.33 -6.35 -15.48
N LEU A 113 -17.25 -7.65 -15.82
CA LEU A 113 -16.37 -8.60 -15.16
C LEU A 113 -14.88 -8.35 -15.44
N ALA A 114 -14.53 -7.84 -16.63
CA ALA A 114 -13.14 -7.64 -17.03
C ALA A 114 -12.33 -6.77 -16.04
N ILE A 115 -12.96 -5.77 -15.44
CA ILE A 115 -12.31 -4.86 -14.47
C ILE A 115 -12.00 -5.58 -13.17
N SER A 116 -12.96 -6.35 -12.65
CA SER A 116 -12.75 -7.13 -11.43
C SER A 116 -11.76 -8.28 -11.68
N GLN A 117 -11.83 -8.92 -12.84
CA GLN A 117 -10.87 -9.95 -13.25
C GLN A 117 -9.45 -9.40 -13.35
N ALA A 118 -9.24 -8.17 -13.83
CA ALA A 118 -7.92 -7.55 -13.86
C ALA A 118 -7.25 -7.49 -12.46
N VAL A 119 -8.05 -7.42 -11.39
CA VAL A 119 -7.56 -7.41 -10.01
C VAL A 119 -7.51 -8.83 -9.41
N LEU A 120 -8.45 -9.70 -9.75
CA LEU A 120 -8.63 -11.02 -9.14
C LEU A 120 -7.90 -12.18 -9.85
N THR A 121 -7.43 -11.97 -11.08
CA THR A 121 -6.79 -13.01 -11.93
C THR A 121 -5.54 -13.66 -11.33
N ARG A 122 -4.92 -13.05 -10.31
CA ARG A 122 -3.83 -13.68 -9.54
C ARG A 122 -4.25 -14.98 -8.84
N CYS A 123 -5.55 -15.13 -8.56
CA CYS A 123 -6.12 -16.36 -8.04
C CYS A 123 -7.30 -16.80 -8.93
N PRO A 124 -7.10 -17.78 -9.84
CA PRO A 124 -8.15 -18.24 -10.76
C PRO A 124 -9.42 -18.70 -10.05
N ALA A 125 -9.32 -19.38 -8.91
CA ALA A 125 -10.48 -19.83 -8.14
C ALA A 125 -11.35 -18.65 -7.67
N CYS A 126 -10.73 -17.55 -7.23
CA CYS A 126 -11.44 -16.33 -6.87
C CYS A 126 -12.13 -15.70 -8.07
N ALA A 127 -11.42 -15.54 -9.19
CA ALA A 127 -11.97 -14.95 -10.40
C ALA A 127 -13.18 -15.75 -10.92
N GLU A 128 -13.12 -17.08 -10.88
CA GLU A 128 -14.20 -17.98 -11.27
C GLU A 128 -15.40 -17.92 -10.32
N ASN A 129 -15.19 -17.95 -9.00
CA ASN A 129 -16.28 -17.78 -8.03
C ASN A 129 -16.98 -16.42 -8.21
N PHE A 130 -16.20 -15.36 -8.40
CA PHE A 130 -16.73 -14.02 -8.65
C PHE A 130 -17.56 -13.96 -9.94
N ALA A 131 -17.04 -14.51 -11.04
CA ALA A 131 -17.78 -14.60 -12.29
C ALA A 131 -19.05 -15.46 -12.14
N ASN A 132 -18.98 -16.57 -11.41
CA ASN A 132 -20.11 -17.47 -11.17
C ASN A 132 -21.27 -16.73 -10.48
N ILE A 133 -21.02 -15.89 -9.47
CA ILE A 133 -22.07 -15.07 -8.82
C ILE A 133 -22.90 -14.30 -9.86
N TYR A 134 -22.23 -13.55 -10.74
CA TYR A 134 -22.93 -12.73 -11.74
C TYR A 134 -23.52 -13.55 -12.89
N CYS A 135 -22.83 -14.61 -13.32
CA CYS A 135 -23.35 -15.54 -14.32
C CYS A 135 -24.67 -16.16 -13.83
N GLN A 136 -24.75 -16.56 -12.56
CA GLN A 136 -25.97 -17.11 -11.98
C GLN A 136 -27.05 -16.03 -11.91
N ASN A 137 -26.73 -14.84 -11.38
CA ASN A 137 -27.70 -13.74 -11.26
C ASN A 137 -28.31 -13.33 -12.60
N ILE A 138 -27.51 -13.30 -13.68
CA ILE A 138 -27.95 -12.77 -14.96
C ILE A 138 -28.47 -13.85 -15.91
N CYS A 139 -27.84 -15.02 -15.94
CA CYS A 139 -28.04 -16.01 -17.01
C CYS A 139 -28.57 -17.37 -16.54
N SER A 140 -28.64 -17.66 -15.23
CA SER A 140 -29.09 -18.98 -14.75
C SER A 140 -30.46 -19.37 -15.33
N PRO A 141 -30.65 -20.60 -15.83
CA PRO A 141 -31.97 -21.05 -16.31
C PRO A 141 -33.03 -21.13 -15.20
N ASP A 142 -32.59 -21.20 -13.94
CA ASP A 142 -33.43 -21.28 -12.75
C ASP A 142 -33.42 -19.96 -11.96
N GLN A 143 -33.14 -18.83 -12.63
CA GLN A 143 -32.98 -17.51 -12.00
C GLN A 143 -34.16 -17.14 -11.08
N SER A 144 -35.40 -17.48 -11.44
CA SER A 144 -36.56 -17.15 -10.62
C SER A 144 -36.57 -17.86 -9.26
N LEU A 145 -35.87 -18.98 -9.08
CA LEU A 145 -35.84 -19.67 -7.78
C LEU A 145 -35.13 -18.87 -6.69
N PHE A 146 -34.18 -18.02 -7.04
CA PHE A 146 -33.35 -17.31 -6.05
C PHE A 146 -33.33 -15.79 -6.25
N THR A 147 -34.14 -15.26 -7.16
CA THR A 147 -34.28 -13.82 -7.40
C THR A 147 -35.72 -13.37 -7.24
N ASN A 148 -35.93 -12.23 -6.59
CA ASN A 148 -37.25 -11.61 -6.45
C ASN A 148 -37.17 -10.12 -6.78
N VAL A 149 -37.90 -9.66 -7.80
CA VAL A 149 -37.85 -8.26 -8.21
C VAL A 149 -38.73 -7.43 -7.28
N THR A 150 -38.17 -6.36 -6.71
CA THR A 150 -38.88 -5.52 -5.72
C THR A 150 -39.24 -4.14 -6.28
N ARG A 151 -38.43 -3.59 -7.20
CA ARG A 151 -38.72 -2.31 -7.86
C ARG A 151 -38.36 -2.31 -9.34
N PHE A 152 -39.14 -1.55 -10.10
CA PHE A 152 -38.99 -1.34 -11.53
C PHE A 152 -39.36 0.09 -11.92
N PHE A 153 -39.01 0.50 -13.14
CA PHE A 153 -39.47 1.72 -13.77
C PHE A 153 -40.05 1.45 -15.15
N ASN A 154 -41.00 2.29 -15.56
CA ASN A 154 -41.61 2.22 -16.88
C ASN A 154 -40.80 3.03 -17.88
N ARG A 155 -40.52 2.44 -19.04
CA ARG A 155 -39.88 3.08 -20.19
C ARG A 155 -40.68 2.81 -21.45
N THR A 156 -40.78 3.82 -22.31
CA THR A 156 -41.29 3.67 -23.67
C THR A 156 -40.13 3.78 -24.64
N THR A 157 -39.95 2.80 -25.52
CA THR A 157 -38.90 2.84 -26.54
C THR A 157 -39.21 3.90 -27.61
N ALA A 158 -38.22 4.26 -28.43
CA ALA A 158 -38.43 5.17 -29.57
C ALA A 158 -39.48 4.64 -30.56
N GLN A 159 -39.68 3.32 -30.59
CA GLN A 159 -40.69 2.63 -31.39
C GLN A 159 -42.06 2.51 -30.69
N GLY A 160 -42.25 3.15 -29.54
CA GLY A 160 -43.53 3.16 -28.80
C GLY A 160 -43.81 1.92 -27.95
N ALA A 161 -42.88 0.96 -27.85
CA ALA A 161 -43.05 -0.23 -27.03
C ALA A 161 -42.84 0.09 -25.55
N ARG A 162 -43.78 -0.32 -24.69
CA ARG A 162 -43.63 -0.21 -23.23
C ARG A 162 -42.74 -1.34 -22.72
N GLN A 163 -41.76 -1.00 -21.91
CA GLN A 163 -40.86 -1.91 -21.24
C GLN A 163 -40.73 -1.53 -19.77
N GLU A 164 -40.52 -2.51 -18.92
CA GLU A 164 -40.34 -2.34 -17.48
C GLU A 164 -38.89 -2.68 -17.15
N GLY A 165 -38.10 -1.68 -16.78
CA GLY A 165 -36.70 -1.87 -16.40
C GLY A 165 -36.58 -2.14 -14.90
N VAL A 166 -35.78 -3.11 -14.51
CA VAL A 166 -35.56 -3.47 -13.10
C VAL A 166 -34.67 -2.42 -12.43
N LEU A 167 -35.07 -1.96 -11.24
CA LEU A 167 -34.30 -1.03 -10.40
C LEU A 167 -33.68 -1.72 -9.18
N GLU A 168 -34.41 -2.67 -8.61
CA GLU A 168 -34.01 -3.38 -7.40
C GLU A 168 -34.54 -4.81 -7.42
N TYR A 169 -33.71 -5.75 -7.03
CA TYR A 169 -34.13 -7.12 -6.77
C TYR A 169 -33.36 -7.74 -5.60
N GLN A 170 -34.00 -8.71 -4.95
CA GLN A 170 -33.40 -9.51 -3.90
C GLN A 170 -32.78 -10.78 -4.49
N CYS A 171 -31.60 -11.15 -3.99
CA CYS A 171 -30.90 -12.39 -4.33
C CYS A 171 -30.74 -13.26 -3.09
N PHE A 172 -31.27 -14.48 -3.10
CA PHE A 172 -31.21 -15.40 -1.98
C PHE A 172 -30.12 -16.45 -2.20
N TYR A 173 -29.08 -16.44 -1.39
CA TYR A 173 -27.96 -17.36 -1.48
C TYR A 173 -27.83 -18.24 -0.25
N ASN A 174 -27.34 -19.47 -0.43
CA ASN A 174 -26.89 -20.25 0.71
C ASN A 174 -25.65 -19.58 1.33
N GLN A 175 -25.62 -19.46 2.66
CA GLN A 175 -24.49 -18.90 3.40
C GLN A 175 -23.16 -19.55 3.00
N THR A 176 -23.14 -20.87 2.82
CA THR A 176 -21.94 -21.64 2.46
C THR A 176 -21.39 -21.24 1.09
N PHE A 177 -22.27 -21.00 0.13
CA PHE A 177 -21.89 -20.57 -1.23
C PHE A 177 -21.21 -19.19 -1.19
N ALA A 178 -21.80 -18.24 -0.44
CA ALA A 178 -21.25 -16.91 -0.28
C ALA A 178 -19.92 -16.91 0.48
N ASP A 179 -19.83 -17.66 1.59
CA ASP A 179 -18.63 -17.76 2.41
C ASP A 179 -17.47 -18.38 1.64
N GLN A 180 -17.70 -19.47 0.90
CA GLN A 180 -16.65 -20.11 0.10
C GLN A 180 -16.19 -19.24 -1.07
N SER A 181 -17.12 -18.50 -1.70
CA SER A 181 -16.78 -17.54 -2.74
C SER A 181 -15.91 -16.41 -2.18
N TYR A 182 -16.30 -15.84 -1.04
CA TYR A 182 -15.53 -14.81 -0.34
C TYR A 182 -14.16 -15.32 0.13
N ASP A 183 -14.11 -16.51 0.73
CA ASP A 183 -12.89 -17.11 1.27
C ASP A 183 -11.83 -17.39 0.20
N SER A 184 -12.27 -17.71 -1.03
CA SER A 184 -11.36 -17.85 -2.15
C SER A 184 -10.66 -16.54 -2.55
N CYS A 185 -11.25 -15.39 -2.21
CA CYS A 185 -10.82 -14.06 -2.63
C CYS A 185 -10.16 -13.22 -1.52
N LYS A 186 -10.47 -13.48 -0.24
CA LYS A 186 -10.03 -12.64 0.89
C LYS A 186 -8.50 -12.46 1.00
N GLY A 187 -7.73 -13.42 0.50
CA GLY A 187 -6.27 -13.41 0.54
C GLY A 187 -5.59 -12.75 -0.66
N VAL A 188 -6.32 -12.46 -1.74
CA VAL A 188 -5.74 -12.00 -3.02
C VAL A 188 -5.07 -10.63 -2.83
N ARG A 189 -3.82 -10.51 -3.24
CA ARG A 189 -3.01 -9.29 -3.07
C ARG A 189 -3.01 -8.42 -4.33
N ILE A 190 -2.84 -7.11 -4.13
CA ILE A 190 -2.51 -6.16 -5.20
C ILE A 190 -1.03 -5.79 -5.05
N PRO A 191 -0.10 -6.32 -5.88
CA PRO A 191 1.34 -6.11 -5.70
C PRO A 191 1.74 -4.62 -5.70
N ALA A 192 1.06 -3.81 -6.51
CA ALA A 192 1.35 -2.38 -6.64
C ALA A 192 1.09 -1.58 -5.35
N THR A 193 0.12 -2.00 -4.53
CA THR A 193 -0.24 -1.31 -3.28
C THR A 193 0.21 -2.07 -2.03
N GLY A 194 0.58 -3.35 -2.16
CA GLY A 194 0.81 -4.26 -1.04
C GLY A 194 -0.47 -4.66 -0.28
N GLY A 195 -1.62 -4.10 -0.65
CA GLY A 195 -2.93 -4.33 -0.03
C GLY A 195 -3.62 -5.59 -0.54
N TYR A 196 -4.85 -5.80 -0.06
CA TYR A 196 -5.73 -6.89 -0.51
C TYR A 196 -6.73 -6.39 -1.54
N ALA A 197 -7.01 -7.20 -2.56
CA ALA A 197 -8.01 -6.91 -3.58
C ALA A 197 -9.40 -6.66 -2.97
N ILE A 198 -9.76 -7.45 -1.96
CA ILE A 198 -11.04 -7.34 -1.26
C ILE A 198 -11.24 -5.98 -0.58
N SER A 199 -10.16 -5.25 -0.25
CA SER A 199 -10.26 -3.91 0.35
C SER A 199 -10.95 -2.93 -0.59
N ALA A 200 -10.67 -3.02 -1.89
CA ALA A 200 -11.32 -2.19 -2.91
C ALA A 200 -12.76 -2.63 -3.23
N MET A 201 -13.19 -3.78 -2.72
CA MET A 201 -14.49 -4.41 -3.00
C MET A 201 -15.38 -4.52 -1.76
N CYS A 202 -15.01 -3.88 -0.64
CA CYS A 202 -15.76 -3.98 0.62
C CYS A 202 -16.06 -2.61 1.25
N GLY A 203 -15.93 -1.54 0.43
CA GLY A 203 -16.19 -0.16 0.80
C GLY A 203 -15.60 0.24 2.16
N LYS A 204 -16.45 0.80 3.03
CA LYS A 204 -16.09 1.35 4.35
C LYS A 204 -15.48 0.37 5.35
N TYR A 205 -15.54 -0.93 5.07
CA TYR A 205 -15.05 -1.95 5.99
C TYR A 205 -13.58 -2.30 5.76
N GLY A 206 -13.03 -1.98 4.58
CA GLY A 206 -11.68 -2.39 4.17
C GLY A 206 -11.50 -3.92 4.22
N ALA A 207 -10.27 -4.41 4.11
CA ALA A 207 -10.02 -5.85 4.13
C ALA A 207 -10.26 -6.52 5.50
N THR A 208 -9.97 -5.80 6.60
CA THR A 208 -9.92 -6.39 7.96
C THR A 208 -11.29 -6.65 8.58
N LEU A 209 -12.30 -5.83 8.25
CA LEU A 209 -13.66 -5.98 8.75
C LEU A 209 -14.63 -6.46 7.67
N CYS A 210 -14.12 -6.91 6.53
CA CYS A 210 -14.95 -7.45 5.47
C CYS A 210 -15.50 -8.83 5.86
N THR A 211 -16.75 -9.08 5.51
CA THR A 211 -17.40 -10.40 5.62
C THR A 211 -18.05 -10.72 4.27
N SER A 212 -18.44 -11.97 4.03
CA SER A 212 -19.15 -12.37 2.82
C SER A 212 -20.39 -11.53 2.56
N GLN A 213 -21.19 -11.24 3.59
CA GLN A 213 -22.35 -10.33 3.51
C GLN A 213 -21.92 -8.93 3.08
N ARG A 214 -20.95 -8.30 3.76
CA ARG A 214 -20.53 -6.92 3.47
C ARG A 214 -19.90 -6.77 2.08
N TRP A 215 -19.22 -7.81 1.63
CA TRP A 215 -18.67 -7.88 0.29
C TRP A 215 -19.79 -7.90 -0.75
N LEU A 216 -20.78 -8.78 -0.60
CA LEU A 216 -21.94 -8.84 -1.49
C LEU A 216 -22.80 -7.56 -1.44
N ASP A 217 -23.01 -7.00 -0.25
CA ASP A 217 -23.70 -5.71 -0.07
C ASP A 217 -23.02 -4.63 -0.90
N PHE A 218 -21.68 -4.55 -0.86
CA PHE A 218 -20.94 -3.59 -1.67
C PHE A 218 -21.11 -3.85 -3.18
N GLN A 219 -21.18 -5.12 -3.60
CA GLN A 219 -21.42 -5.47 -5.01
C GLN A 219 -22.84 -5.11 -5.48
N GLY A 220 -23.81 -5.06 -4.57
CA GLY A 220 -25.21 -4.74 -4.83
C GLY A 220 -25.58 -3.27 -4.61
N ASP A 221 -24.73 -2.48 -3.95
CA ASP A 221 -25.00 -1.09 -3.60
C ASP A 221 -24.76 -0.15 -4.80
N SER A 222 -25.85 0.34 -5.40
CA SER A 222 -25.82 1.24 -6.56
C SER A 222 -25.19 2.61 -6.26
N SER A 223 -25.01 2.97 -4.99
CA SER A 223 -24.39 4.24 -4.58
C SER A 223 -22.85 4.26 -4.72
N ASN A 224 -22.22 3.09 -4.90
CA ASN A 224 -20.77 2.98 -5.06
C ASN A 224 -20.26 3.47 -6.44
N GLY A 225 -21.16 3.79 -7.38
CA GLY A 225 -20.84 4.26 -8.74
C GLY A 225 -20.33 3.16 -9.70
N LEU A 226 -20.39 1.89 -9.29
CA LEU A 226 -19.99 0.70 -10.04
C LEU A 226 -21.18 -0.23 -10.32
N ALA A 227 -22.05 -0.45 -9.33
CA ALA A 227 -23.21 -1.30 -9.48
C ALA A 227 -24.31 -0.60 -10.31
N PRO A 228 -24.84 -1.24 -11.37
CA PRO A 228 -25.78 -0.59 -12.29
C PRO A 228 -27.19 -0.41 -11.71
N LEU A 229 -27.53 -1.19 -10.68
CA LEU A 229 -28.83 -1.22 -10.02
C LEU A 229 -28.66 -1.84 -8.62
N GLU A 230 -29.68 -1.72 -7.78
CA GLU A 230 -29.61 -2.20 -6.40
C GLU A 230 -29.87 -3.71 -6.30
N ILE A 231 -28.99 -4.45 -5.65
CA ILE A 231 -29.14 -5.90 -5.40
C ILE A 231 -29.07 -6.17 -3.91
N ASP A 232 -30.19 -6.58 -3.32
CA ASP A 232 -30.25 -6.94 -1.90
C ASP A 232 -29.91 -8.43 -1.73
N PHE A 233 -28.67 -8.72 -1.34
CA PHE A 233 -28.20 -10.08 -1.12
C PHE A 233 -28.62 -10.61 0.26
N GLN A 234 -29.44 -11.64 0.28
CA GLN A 234 -29.94 -12.32 1.47
C GLN A 234 -29.21 -13.66 1.65
N LEU A 235 -28.32 -13.74 2.65
CA LEU A 235 -27.62 -14.98 2.98
C LEU A 235 -28.44 -15.85 3.93
N VAL A 236 -28.84 -17.01 3.44
CA VAL A 236 -29.73 -17.94 4.13
C VAL A 236 -28.93 -19.10 4.71
N PRO A 237 -28.97 -19.35 6.02
CA PRO A 237 -28.34 -20.52 6.61
C PRO A 237 -28.99 -21.82 6.11
N ALA A 238 -28.22 -22.91 6.00
CA ALA A 238 -28.64 -24.16 5.35
C ALA A 238 -29.97 -24.78 5.87
N ASN A 239 -30.34 -24.51 7.12
CA ASN A 239 -31.55 -25.07 7.75
C ASN A 239 -32.76 -24.13 7.73
N HIS A 240 -32.68 -22.98 7.06
CA HIS A 240 -33.78 -22.02 6.98
C HIS A 240 -34.39 -21.99 5.58
N ALA A 241 -35.71 -22.05 5.53
CA ALA A 241 -36.49 -21.82 4.31
C ALA A 241 -36.96 -20.37 4.28
N VAL A 242 -36.91 -19.74 3.10
CA VAL A 242 -37.36 -18.35 2.89
C VAL A 242 -38.89 -18.28 2.75
N GLY A 243 -39.48 -19.27 2.07
CA GLY A 243 -40.92 -19.29 1.72
C GLY A 243 -41.16 -19.03 0.24
N GLU A 244 -42.43 -19.07 -0.19
CA GLU A 244 -42.89 -18.60 -1.53
C GLU A 244 -42.23 -19.28 -2.75
N GLY A 245 -41.73 -20.51 -2.61
CA GLY A 245 -41.06 -21.23 -3.70
C GLY A 245 -39.61 -20.79 -3.94
N ILE A 246 -39.09 -19.86 -3.13
CA ILE A 246 -37.70 -19.40 -3.21
C ILE A 246 -36.77 -20.48 -2.65
N VAL A 247 -35.77 -20.84 -3.44
CA VAL A 247 -34.71 -21.80 -3.10
C VAL A 247 -33.37 -21.07 -3.16
N PRO A 248 -32.67 -20.89 -2.02
CA PRO A 248 -31.39 -20.19 -2.00
C PRO A 248 -30.36 -20.84 -2.93
N HIS A 249 -29.70 -20.03 -3.75
CA HIS A 249 -28.73 -20.53 -4.71
C HIS A 249 -27.53 -21.19 -4.03
N ASN A 250 -27.11 -22.35 -4.53
CA ASN A 250 -25.99 -23.12 -4.00
C ASN A 250 -25.30 -23.93 -5.10
N SER A 251 -24.62 -23.24 -6.03
CA SER A 251 -23.82 -23.89 -7.07
C SER A 251 -22.41 -24.22 -6.60
N LYS A 252 -21.65 -24.90 -7.47
CA LYS A 252 -20.25 -25.24 -7.22
C LYS A 252 -19.41 -23.98 -7.00
N THR A 253 -18.53 -24.06 -6.01
CA THR A 253 -17.48 -23.07 -5.73
C THR A 253 -16.10 -23.73 -5.89
N TRP A 254 -15.08 -22.92 -6.16
CA TRP A 254 -13.69 -23.35 -6.22
C TRP A 254 -12.92 -22.86 -5.01
N ARG A 255 -12.30 -23.77 -4.27
CA ARG A 255 -11.40 -23.40 -3.16
C ARG A 255 -10.08 -22.90 -3.71
N CYS A 256 -9.49 -21.89 -3.07
CA CYS A 256 -8.24 -21.31 -3.56
C CYS A 256 -7.03 -22.26 -3.46
N GLY A 257 -7.06 -23.21 -2.53
CA GLY A 257 -6.04 -24.27 -2.39
C GLY A 257 -6.06 -25.35 -3.47
N ASN A 258 -7.07 -25.36 -4.35
CA ASN A 258 -7.25 -26.38 -5.39
C ASN A 258 -7.21 -25.75 -6.80
N ALA A 259 -6.74 -26.52 -7.78
CA ALA A 259 -6.82 -26.11 -9.17
C ALA A 259 -8.28 -26.06 -9.66
N VAL A 260 -8.61 -25.07 -10.49
CA VAL A 260 -9.95 -24.89 -11.08
C VAL A 260 -10.23 -25.96 -12.16
N SER A 261 -9.22 -26.26 -12.97
CA SER A 261 -9.24 -27.22 -14.07
C SER A 261 -8.13 -28.26 -13.90
N ALA A 262 -8.21 -29.38 -14.61
CA ALA A 262 -7.23 -30.47 -14.53
C ALA A 262 -5.81 -30.04 -14.96
N ASP A 263 -5.73 -29.12 -15.92
CA ASP A 263 -4.46 -28.57 -16.44
C ASP A 263 -4.03 -27.29 -15.68
N GLY A 264 -4.82 -26.84 -14.70
CA GLY A 264 -4.58 -25.63 -13.94
C GLY A 264 -3.78 -25.86 -12.66
N GLU A 265 -3.31 -24.77 -12.07
CA GLU A 265 -2.64 -24.76 -10.76
C GLU A 265 -3.53 -24.11 -9.69
N PRO A 266 -3.37 -24.49 -8.41
CA PRO A 266 -4.01 -23.78 -7.30
C PRO A 266 -3.47 -22.34 -7.18
N CYS A 267 -4.18 -21.50 -6.43
CA CYS A 267 -3.72 -20.13 -6.20
C CYS A 267 -2.41 -20.11 -5.39
N SER A 268 -1.57 -19.09 -5.62
CA SER A 268 -0.31 -18.96 -4.90
C SER A 268 -0.54 -18.77 -3.39
N CYS A 269 0.40 -19.25 -2.56
CA CYS A 269 0.33 -19.08 -1.09
C CYS A 269 0.23 -17.61 -0.65
N LEU A 270 0.80 -16.67 -1.42
CA LEU A 270 0.71 -15.23 -1.15
C LEU A 270 -0.72 -14.69 -1.29
N ASP A 271 -1.50 -15.28 -2.21
CA ASP A 271 -2.87 -14.89 -2.53
C ASP A 271 -3.91 -15.81 -1.83
N CYS A 272 -3.48 -16.96 -1.30
CA CYS A 272 -4.33 -17.94 -0.62
C CYS A 272 -3.53 -18.69 0.46
N ALA A 273 -3.86 -18.47 1.73
CA ALA A 273 -3.18 -19.12 2.85
C ALA A 273 -3.37 -20.65 2.87
N GLU A 274 -4.46 -21.18 2.30
CA GLU A 274 -4.70 -22.63 2.22
C GLU A 274 -3.68 -23.35 1.34
N SER A 275 -3.07 -22.64 0.38
CA SER A 275 -2.02 -23.18 -0.49
C SER A 275 -0.64 -23.19 0.17
N CYS A 276 -0.49 -22.65 1.38
CA CYS A 276 0.80 -22.50 2.02
C CYS A 276 1.28 -23.81 2.67
N PRO A 277 2.55 -24.22 2.45
CA PRO A 277 3.15 -25.27 3.25
C PRO A 277 3.33 -24.77 4.69
N GLN A 278 3.27 -25.69 5.66
CA GLN A 278 3.64 -25.36 7.04
C GLN A 278 5.16 -25.17 7.12
N ILE A 279 5.61 -23.96 7.47
CA ILE A 279 7.03 -23.62 7.60
C ILE A 279 7.40 -23.54 9.09
N LEU A 280 8.53 -24.14 9.46
CA LEU A 280 9.09 -24.00 10.81
C LEU A 280 9.51 -22.54 11.06
N ALA A 281 9.35 -22.06 12.30
CA ALA A 281 9.74 -20.71 12.67
C ALA A 281 11.21 -20.43 12.28
N PRO A 282 11.53 -19.21 11.79
CA PRO A 282 12.87 -18.88 11.33
C PRO A 282 13.91 -19.12 12.44
N MET A 283 15.08 -19.61 12.02
CA MET A 283 16.19 -19.84 12.95
C MET A 283 16.58 -18.53 13.66
N PRO A 284 16.98 -18.60 14.94
CA PRO A 284 17.40 -17.42 15.68
C PRO A 284 18.58 -16.72 14.99
N GLN A 285 18.65 -15.40 15.17
CA GLN A 285 19.69 -14.54 14.60
C GLN A 285 21.11 -15.05 14.94
N PRO A 286 22.12 -14.76 14.08
CA PRO A 286 23.48 -15.19 14.33
C PRO A 286 23.93 -14.72 15.72
N PRO A 287 24.62 -15.60 16.48
CA PRO A 287 25.03 -15.27 17.83
C PRO A 287 25.97 -14.04 17.81
N PRO A 288 26.00 -13.26 18.91
CA PRO A 288 26.97 -12.18 19.05
C PRO A 288 28.40 -12.69 18.89
N PHE A 289 29.35 -11.79 18.67
CA PHE A 289 30.77 -12.12 18.53
C PHE A 289 31.23 -13.03 19.67
N LYS A 290 31.54 -14.29 19.34
CA LYS A 290 32.01 -15.32 20.26
C LYS A 290 33.32 -15.93 19.75
N VAL A 291 34.20 -16.24 20.68
CA VAL A 291 35.42 -17.02 20.43
C VAL A 291 35.26 -18.34 21.18
N GLY A 292 34.93 -19.41 20.46
CA GLY A 292 34.49 -20.68 21.06
C GLY A 292 33.17 -20.51 21.81
N SER A 293 33.15 -20.80 23.11
CA SER A 293 31.98 -20.62 23.99
C SER A 293 31.97 -19.30 24.77
N LEU A 294 33.06 -18.52 24.71
CA LEU A 294 33.20 -17.26 25.45
C LEU A 294 32.70 -16.09 24.61
N ASP A 295 32.18 -15.08 25.30
CA ASP A 295 31.95 -13.76 24.70
C ASP A 295 33.27 -13.21 24.15
N GLY A 296 33.25 -12.74 22.91
CA GLY A 296 34.47 -12.33 22.22
C GLY A 296 35.10 -11.08 22.83
N VAL A 297 34.32 -10.17 23.42
CA VAL A 297 34.86 -9.01 24.15
C VAL A 297 35.57 -9.49 25.41
N LEU A 298 34.95 -10.42 26.14
CA LEU A 298 35.59 -11.03 27.32
C LEU A 298 36.90 -11.73 26.95
N PHE A 299 36.94 -12.47 25.84
CA PHE A 299 38.16 -13.13 25.35
C PHE A 299 39.29 -12.13 25.10
N VAL A 300 39.00 -11.02 24.41
CA VAL A 300 39.97 -9.96 24.14
C VAL A 300 40.46 -9.32 25.45
N CYS A 301 39.56 -9.03 26.39
CA CYS A 301 39.93 -8.49 27.69
C CYS A 301 40.85 -9.43 28.49
N CYS A 302 40.55 -10.74 28.52
CA CYS A 302 41.40 -11.74 29.17
C CYS A 302 42.78 -11.82 28.51
N LEU A 303 42.84 -11.78 27.18
CA LEU A 303 44.11 -11.83 26.44
C LEU A 303 44.99 -10.61 26.76
N LEU A 304 44.40 -9.41 26.78
CA LEU A 304 45.10 -8.18 27.18
C LEU A 304 45.57 -8.24 28.64
N PHE A 305 44.74 -8.74 29.55
CA PHE A 305 45.11 -8.87 30.97
C PHE A 305 46.25 -9.87 31.18
N CYS A 306 46.22 -11.03 30.53
CA CYS A 306 47.31 -12.01 30.54
C CYS A 306 48.61 -11.42 29.98
N LEU A 307 48.54 -10.68 28.88
CA LEU A 307 49.71 -10.02 28.30
C LEU A 307 50.32 -9.00 29.28
N LEU A 308 49.50 -8.15 29.89
CA LEU A 308 49.94 -7.13 30.84
C LEU A 308 50.52 -7.74 32.13
N THR A 309 49.92 -8.81 32.65
CA THR A 309 50.41 -9.51 33.85
C THR A 309 51.73 -10.22 33.59
N VAL A 310 51.92 -10.84 32.42
CA VAL A 310 53.21 -11.42 32.02
C VAL A 310 54.28 -10.35 31.88
N LEU A 311 53.99 -9.22 31.23
CA LEU A 311 54.93 -8.09 31.10
C LEU A 311 55.31 -7.51 32.47
N PHE A 312 54.34 -7.33 33.37
CA PHE A 312 54.57 -6.83 34.72
C PHE A 312 55.35 -7.84 35.58
N GLY A 313 55.02 -9.13 35.49
CA GLY A 313 55.75 -10.20 36.15
C GLY A 313 57.19 -10.30 35.67
N ALA A 314 57.41 -10.25 34.35
CA ALA A 314 58.75 -10.21 33.76
C ALA A 314 59.54 -9.00 34.22
N PHE A 315 58.91 -7.83 34.32
CA PHE A 315 59.52 -6.63 34.88
C PHE A 315 59.92 -6.81 36.35
N LEU A 316 59.05 -7.37 37.19
CA LEU A 316 59.36 -7.65 38.60
C LEU A 316 60.46 -8.69 38.77
N VAL A 317 60.42 -9.79 38.00
CA VAL A 317 61.47 -10.82 38.00
C VAL A 317 62.79 -10.22 37.55
N TRP A 318 62.80 -9.40 36.49
CA TRP A 318 63.98 -8.67 36.07
C TRP A 318 64.52 -7.76 37.17
N ARG A 319 63.63 -7.05 37.89
CA ARG A 319 64.00 -6.22 39.04
C ARG A 319 64.53 -7.01 40.24
N CYS A 320 63.96 -8.17 40.53
CA CYS A 320 64.38 -9.05 41.64
C CYS A 320 65.71 -9.75 41.33
N VAL A 321 65.90 -10.26 40.11
CA VAL A 321 67.16 -10.88 39.66
C VAL A 321 68.26 -9.83 39.59
N SER A 322 67.97 -8.62 39.11
CA SER A 322 68.96 -7.52 39.14
C SER A 322 69.31 -7.08 40.57
N ARG A 323 68.34 -7.02 41.50
CA ARG A 323 68.60 -6.75 42.93
C ARG A 323 69.37 -7.88 43.63
N SER A 324 69.01 -9.15 43.38
CA SER A 324 69.70 -10.32 43.96
C SER A 324 71.15 -10.44 43.46
N SER A 325 71.39 -10.09 42.19
CA SER A 325 72.74 -9.98 41.62
C SER A 325 73.56 -8.87 42.30
N GLN A 326 72.91 -7.80 42.78
CA GLN A 326 73.56 -6.78 43.61
C GLN A 326 73.78 -7.23 45.06
N ALA A 327 72.84 -7.97 45.67
CA ALA A 327 72.93 -8.43 47.07
C ALA A 327 73.89 -9.62 47.27
N SER A 328 74.01 -10.54 46.31
CA SER A 328 75.00 -11.64 46.35
C SER A 328 76.44 -11.17 46.08
N GLY A 329 76.64 -9.86 45.88
CA GLY A 329 77.94 -9.20 45.69
C GLY A 329 78.47 -8.47 46.93
N GLU A 330 77.84 -8.58 48.11
CA GLU A 330 78.39 -8.07 49.36
C GLU A 330 79.45 -9.04 49.92
N GLY A 331 80.64 -8.95 49.32
CA GLY A 331 81.85 -9.64 49.77
C GLY A 331 83.15 -9.15 49.13
N ARG A 332 83.10 -8.19 48.20
CA ARG A 332 84.28 -7.51 47.67
C ARG A 332 83.90 -6.08 47.31
N GLN A 333 84.57 -5.10 47.92
CA GLN A 333 84.53 -3.69 47.53
C GLN A 333 84.63 -3.60 46.00
N ARG A 334 83.51 -3.35 45.32
CA ARG A 334 83.52 -2.95 43.92
C ARG A 334 84.08 -1.51 43.87
N PRO A 335 85.11 -1.23 43.05
CA PRO A 335 85.54 0.14 42.81
C PRO A 335 84.34 0.94 42.31
N ARG A 336 84.27 2.20 42.71
CA ARG A 336 83.18 3.18 42.49
C ARG A 336 82.82 3.46 41.01
N ASP A 337 83.37 2.71 40.04
CA ASP A 337 83.35 2.99 38.60
C ASP A 337 82.90 1.83 37.68
N GLN A 338 82.42 0.69 38.19
CA GLN A 338 81.92 -0.38 37.29
C GLN A 338 80.41 -0.30 37.02
N LEU A 339 80.03 0.54 36.05
CA LEU A 339 78.70 0.54 35.45
C LEU A 339 78.36 -0.83 34.83
N THR A 340 77.12 -1.28 35.04
CA THR A 340 76.52 -2.51 34.46
C THR A 340 76.55 -2.45 32.92
N ARG A 341 76.59 -3.57 32.17
CA ARG A 341 76.62 -3.53 30.68
C ARG A 341 75.48 -2.70 30.07
N SER A 342 74.30 -2.74 30.69
CA SER A 342 73.14 -1.90 30.35
C SER A 342 73.36 -0.42 30.71
N GLU A 343 73.99 -0.13 31.85
CA GLU A 343 74.33 1.24 32.25
C GLU A 343 75.47 1.82 31.41
N ARG A 344 76.44 1.01 30.97
CA ARG A 344 77.48 1.40 30.00
C ARG A 344 76.88 1.65 28.62
N LEU A 345 75.94 0.82 28.19
CA LEU A 345 75.22 1.03 26.94
C LEU A 345 74.36 2.29 27.03
N SER A 346 73.59 2.46 28.11
CA SER A 346 72.81 3.67 28.38
C SER A 346 73.68 4.91 28.44
N GLN A 347 74.79 4.88 29.18
CA GLN A 347 75.72 6.01 29.27
C GLN A 347 76.43 6.28 27.95
N ALA A 348 76.79 5.25 27.18
CA ALA A 348 77.32 5.41 25.83
C ALA A 348 76.27 6.02 24.90
N THR A 349 75.02 5.56 24.94
CA THR A 349 73.90 6.14 24.18
C THR A 349 73.64 7.58 24.60
N HIS A 350 73.58 7.88 25.90
CA HIS A 350 73.42 9.25 26.41
C HIS A 350 74.59 10.16 26.04
N HIS A 351 75.82 9.63 26.06
CA HIS A 351 77.00 10.38 25.66
C HIS A 351 77.03 10.62 24.15
N ILE A 352 76.66 9.62 23.34
CA ILE A 352 76.56 9.73 21.88
C ILE A 352 75.47 10.72 21.48
N LEU A 353 74.24 10.57 22.01
CA LEU A 353 73.16 11.52 21.75
C LEU A 353 73.51 12.91 22.30
N GLY A 354 74.12 12.97 23.48
CA GLY A 354 74.55 14.22 24.11
C GLY A 354 75.57 14.96 23.25
N GLU A 355 76.59 14.28 22.75
CA GLU A 355 77.60 14.87 21.88
C GLU A 355 77.03 15.21 20.48
N MET A 356 76.13 14.37 19.93
CA MET A 356 75.42 14.66 18.69
C MET A 356 74.54 15.90 18.81
N PHE A 357 73.70 15.99 19.83
CA PHE A 357 72.85 17.16 20.07
C PHE A 357 73.65 18.38 20.49
N ARG A 358 74.77 18.22 21.20
CA ARG A 358 75.68 19.33 21.52
C ARG A 358 76.36 19.87 20.26
N ARG A 359 76.80 19.00 19.34
CA ARG A 359 77.35 19.41 18.04
C ARG A 359 76.29 20.06 17.17
N TRP A 360 75.10 19.46 17.08
CA TRP A 360 73.96 20.01 16.35
C TRP A 360 73.54 21.37 16.91
N GLY A 361 73.35 21.46 18.23
CA GLY A 361 72.99 22.68 18.93
C GLY A 361 74.04 23.77 18.78
N THR A 362 75.33 23.45 18.89
CA THR A 362 76.42 24.40 18.64
C THR A 362 76.43 24.86 17.17
N MET A 363 76.16 23.97 16.22
CA MET A 363 76.03 24.33 14.80
C MET A 363 74.84 25.28 14.55
N VAL A 364 73.68 25.00 15.14
CA VAL A 364 72.50 25.86 15.05
C VAL A 364 72.71 27.20 15.73
N ALA A 365 73.30 27.22 16.94
CA ALA A 365 73.54 28.42 17.72
C ALA A 365 74.66 29.31 17.16
N SER A 366 75.61 28.73 16.40
CA SER A 366 76.66 29.50 15.71
C SER A 366 76.16 30.20 14.44
N HIS A 367 75.07 29.72 13.83
CA HIS A 367 74.49 30.30 12.59
C HIS A 367 72.97 30.50 12.68
N PRO A 368 72.45 31.24 13.69
CA PRO A 368 71.01 31.30 13.98
C PRO A 368 70.21 31.91 12.82
N VAL A 369 70.73 32.96 12.17
CA VAL A 369 70.04 33.64 11.06
C VAL A 369 69.87 32.72 9.85
N SER A 370 70.92 31.96 9.49
CA SER A 370 70.88 31.04 8.35
C SER A 370 69.91 29.89 8.59
N VAL A 371 69.93 29.30 9.79
CA VAL A 371 69.02 28.21 10.17
C VAL A 371 67.56 28.69 10.18
N ILE A 372 67.29 29.88 10.74
CA ILE A 372 65.94 30.48 10.73
C ILE A 372 65.48 30.71 9.29
N LEU A 373 66.32 31.30 8.42
CA LEU A 373 65.97 31.55 7.03
C LEU A 373 65.64 30.26 6.27
N VAL A 374 66.49 29.24 6.40
CA VAL A 374 66.27 27.93 5.75
C VAL A 374 64.99 27.29 6.28
N SER A 375 64.77 27.29 7.60
CA SER A 375 63.55 26.73 8.20
C SER A 375 62.29 27.49 7.75
N ALA A 376 62.35 28.82 7.63
CA ALA A 376 61.25 29.64 7.15
C ALA A 376 60.95 29.35 5.67
N VAL A 377 61.97 29.21 4.82
CA VAL A 377 61.81 28.83 3.41
C VAL A 377 61.15 27.45 3.30
N VAL A 378 61.57 26.47 4.12
CA VAL A 378 60.96 25.13 4.16
C VAL A 378 59.50 25.19 4.63
N VAL A 379 59.21 25.93 5.71
CA VAL A 379 57.84 26.08 6.23
C VAL A 379 56.94 26.77 5.21
N VAL A 380 57.39 27.85 4.59
CA VAL A 380 56.62 28.56 3.55
C VAL A 380 56.43 27.65 2.34
N GLY A 381 57.47 26.96 1.88
CA GLY A 381 57.39 26.02 0.75
C GLY A 381 56.38 24.89 0.99
N LEU A 382 56.36 24.30 2.19
CA LEU A 382 55.38 23.27 2.56
C LEU A 382 53.97 23.86 2.76
N SER A 383 53.87 25.09 3.27
CA SER A 383 52.59 25.78 3.50
C SER A 383 51.91 26.24 2.21
N CYS A 384 52.66 26.51 1.14
CA CYS A 384 52.10 26.84 -0.18
C CYS A 384 51.14 25.75 -0.71
N GLY A 385 51.32 24.49 -0.29
CA GLY A 385 50.42 23.39 -0.64
C GLY A 385 48.97 23.57 -0.14
N MET A 386 48.74 24.39 0.89
CA MET A 386 47.39 24.66 1.41
C MET A 386 46.48 25.37 0.39
N VAL A 387 47.03 26.03 -0.63
CA VAL A 387 46.25 26.62 -1.73
C VAL A 387 45.46 25.56 -2.51
N PHE A 388 45.92 24.30 -2.48
CA PHE A 388 45.27 23.18 -3.17
C PHE A 388 44.43 22.30 -2.25
N ILE A 389 44.11 22.76 -1.03
CA ILE A 389 43.28 21.99 -0.10
C ILE A 389 41.87 21.79 -0.67
N GLN A 390 41.42 20.53 -0.69
CA GLN A 390 40.06 20.15 -1.07
C GLN A 390 39.37 19.55 0.15
N LEU A 391 38.22 20.11 0.53
CA LEU A 391 37.45 19.67 1.68
C LEU A 391 36.27 18.81 1.20
N THR A 392 36.33 17.51 1.49
CA THR A 392 35.21 16.60 1.28
C THR A 392 34.21 16.76 2.42
N THR A 393 32.99 17.20 2.10
CA THR A 393 31.91 17.42 3.07
C THR A 393 30.75 16.43 2.91
N ASP A 394 30.75 15.64 1.83
CA ASP A 394 29.75 14.60 1.62
C ASP A 394 29.95 13.47 2.64
N PRO A 395 28.97 13.19 3.51
CA PRO A 395 29.08 12.12 4.50
C PRO A 395 29.26 10.75 3.85
N VAL A 396 28.73 10.50 2.65
CA VAL A 396 28.88 9.20 2.01
C VAL A 396 30.35 8.96 1.63
N GLU A 397 31.03 9.96 1.09
CA GLU A 397 32.47 9.90 0.81
C GLU A 397 33.33 9.77 2.09
N LEU A 398 32.89 10.39 3.19
CA LEU A 398 33.61 10.35 4.46
C LEU A 398 33.46 9.02 5.21
N TRP A 399 32.27 8.41 5.16
CA TRP A 399 31.92 7.25 5.98
C TRP A 399 31.88 5.92 5.23
N SER A 400 32.05 5.92 3.90
CA SER A 400 32.09 4.69 3.11
C SER A 400 33.36 4.62 2.28
N SER A 401 34.00 3.45 2.30
CA SER A 401 35.12 3.19 1.39
C SER A 401 34.60 3.09 -0.04
N PRO A 402 35.29 3.70 -1.03
CA PRO A 402 34.87 3.66 -2.43
C PRO A 402 34.76 2.22 -2.97
N ASP A 403 35.58 1.30 -2.46
CA ASP A 403 35.62 -0.09 -2.90
C ASP A 403 34.74 -1.03 -2.05
N SER A 404 33.98 -0.50 -1.09
CA SER A 404 33.09 -1.32 -0.27
C SER A 404 31.93 -1.91 -1.09
N GLN A 405 31.47 -3.10 -0.71
CA GLN A 405 30.33 -3.75 -1.36
C GLN A 405 29.09 -2.84 -1.41
N ALA A 406 28.77 -2.18 -0.30
CA ALA A 406 27.63 -1.26 -0.24
C ALA A 406 27.75 -0.08 -1.21
N ARG A 407 28.98 0.40 -1.47
CA ARG A 407 29.24 1.45 -2.45
C ARG A 407 29.02 0.96 -3.88
N GLN A 408 29.53 -0.23 -4.21
CA GLN A 408 29.32 -0.83 -5.53
C GLN A 408 27.84 -1.10 -5.81
N GLU A 409 27.09 -1.60 -4.82
CA GLU A 409 25.64 -1.80 -4.92
C GLU A 409 24.89 -0.48 -5.11
N LYS A 410 25.28 0.57 -4.38
CA LYS A 410 24.73 1.91 -4.54
C LYS A 410 25.01 2.47 -5.94
N ASP A 411 26.24 2.38 -6.41
CA ASP A 411 26.63 2.92 -7.71
C ASP A 411 25.93 2.19 -8.85
N PHE A 412 25.77 0.87 -8.73
CA PHE A 412 24.94 0.08 -9.64
C PHE A 412 23.48 0.55 -9.62
N TYR A 413 22.88 0.75 -8.44
CA TYR A 413 21.49 1.21 -8.32
C TYR A 413 21.31 2.59 -8.96
N ASP A 414 22.16 3.56 -8.61
CA ASP A 414 22.07 4.95 -9.08
C ASP A 414 22.23 5.03 -10.62
N GLN A 415 23.06 4.16 -11.22
CA GLN A 415 23.24 4.10 -12.68
C GLN A 415 22.02 3.52 -13.41
N ASN A 416 21.34 2.53 -12.83
CA ASN A 416 20.24 1.82 -13.51
C ASN A 416 18.86 2.45 -13.24
N PHE A 417 18.65 2.99 -12.04
CA PHE A 417 17.35 3.50 -11.59
C PHE A 417 17.35 5.00 -11.31
N GLY A 418 18.50 5.65 -11.40
CA GLY A 418 18.70 7.01 -10.92
C GLY A 418 18.92 7.04 -9.40
N PRO A 419 19.42 8.18 -8.88
CA PRO A 419 19.63 8.35 -7.46
C PRO A 419 18.32 8.30 -6.68
N PHE A 420 18.36 7.76 -5.46
CA PHE A 420 17.21 7.78 -4.56
C PHE A 420 16.76 9.23 -4.29
N PHE A 421 15.45 9.45 -4.26
CA PHE A 421 14.88 10.79 -4.10
C PHE A 421 15.18 11.39 -2.72
N ARG A 422 15.23 12.72 -2.63
CA ARG A 422 15.43 13.44 -1.37
C ARG A 422 14.11 13.57 -0.63
N THR A 423 14.08 13.19 0.65
CA THR A 423 12.90 13.31 1.52
C THR A 423 13.03 14.52 2.44
N ASN A 424 11.99 15.36 2.50
CA ASN A 424 11.86 16.44 3.47
C ASN A 424 10.58 16.19 4.27
N GLN A 425 10.71 15.96 5.58
CA GLN A 425 9.59 15.57 6.44
C GLN A 425 9.30 16.63 7.50
N VAL A 426 8.02 16.92 7.71
CA VAL A 426 7.52 17.77 8.80
C VAL A 426 6.64 16.90 9.69
N ILE A 427 6.95 16.85 10.99
CA ILE A 427 6.17 16.10 11.98
C ILE A 427 5.51 17.10 12.93
N LEU A 428 4.17 17.13 12.93
CA LEU A 428 3.37 18.03 13.75
C LEU A 428 2.70 17.27 14.89
N THR A 429 2.64 17.89 16.07
CA THR A 429 1.90 17.39 17.22
C THR A 429 1.20 18.55 17.92
N ALA A 430 0.03 18.30 18.48
CA ALA A 430 -0.77 19.30 19.18
C ALA A 430 -0.70 19.06 20.68
N LYS A 431 -0.13 20.04 21.41
CA LYS A 431 -0.02 19.97 22.87
C LYS A 431 -1.33 20.44 23.51
N GLY A 432 -1.84 19.68 24.49
CA GLY A 432 -2.96 20.09 25.32
C GLY A 432 -4.36 19.93 24.70
N LEU A 433 -4.49 19.30 23.53
CA LEU A 433 -5.81 18.98 22.97
C LEU A 433 -6.30 17.61 23.47
N PRO A 434 -7.47 17.53 24.14
CA PRO A 434 -8.02 16.27 24.60
C PRO A 434 -8.52 15.42 23.42
N SER A 435 -8.54 14.11 23.62
CA SER A 435 -9.24 13.20 22.70
C SER A 435 -10.76 13.39 22.83
N TYR A 436 -11.49 13.13 21.76
CA TYR A 436 -12.94 13.25 21.72
C TYR A 436 -13.56 12.04 21.02
N THR A 437 -14.86 11.83 21.24
CA THR A 437 -15.61 10.73 20.62
C THR A 437 -16.46 11.29 19.48
N TYR A 438 -16.48 10.59 18.36
CA TYR A 438 -17.31 10.86 17.19
C TYR A 438 -18.21 9.65 16.92
N ASP A 439 -19.50 9.88 16.69
CA ASP A 439 -20.46 8.83 16.36
C ASP A 439 -20.72 8.83 14.84
N SER A 440 -20.02 7.96 14.12
CA SER A 440 -20.15 7.84 12.67
C SER A 440 -21.43 7.09 12.32
N LEU A 441 -22.22 7.62 11.39
CA LEU A 441 -23.40 6.94 10.84
C LEU A 441 -23.04 5.56 10.27
N LEU A 442 -21.81 5.42 9.76
CA LEU A 442 -21.34 4.26 9.02
C LEU A 442 -20.65 3.22 9.90
N LEU A 443 -19.92 3.65 10.92
CA LEU A 443 -18.98 2.82 11.70
C LEU A 443 -19.22 2.86 13.22
N GLY A 444 -20.25 3.59 13.66
CA GLY A 444 -20.59 3.84 15.05
C GLY A 444 -19.55 4.69 15.77
N LYS A 445 -19.55 4.63 17.10
CA LYS A 445 -18.64 5.41 17.96
C LYS A 445 -17.17 5.09 17.71
N LYS A 446 -16.37 6.15 17.55
CA LYS A 446 -14.92 6.15 17.38
C LYS A 446 -14.26 7.21 18.23
N ASN A 447 -13.06 6.92 18.71
CA ASN A 447 -12.25 7.87 19.48
C ASN A 447 -11.27 8.55 18.52
N PHE A 448 -11.27 9.88 18.53
CA PHE A 448 -10.37 10.72 17.77
C PHE A 448 -9.36 11.38 18.72
N SER A 449 -8.09 11.38 18.32
CA SER A 449 -7.07 12.16 18.99
C SER A 449 -7.28 13.66 18.73
N GLY A 450 -6.93 14.52 19.70
CA GLY A 450 -7.08 15.96 19.58
C GLY A 450 -6.31 16.58 18.39
N ILE A 451 -5.26 15.91 17.89
CA ILE A 451 -4.55 16.31 16.67
C ILE A 451 -5.44 16.30 15.42
N LEU A 452 -6.47 15.45 15.41
CA LEU A 452 -7.42 15.33 14.31
C LEU A 452 -8.58 16.32 14.44
N SER A 453 -8.39 17.45 15.11
CA SER A 453 -9.39 18.52 15.11
C SER A 453 -9.40 19.27 13.78
N ILE A 454 -10.59 19.70 13.33
CA ILE A 454 -10.72 20.42 12.05
C ILE A 454 -9.85 21.68 12.00
N ALA A 455 -9.69 22.41 13.12
CA ALA A 455 -8.84 23.58 13.19
C ALA A 455 -7.37 23.25 12.85
N VAL A 456 -6.84 22.18 13.44
CA VAL A 456 -5.46 21.72 13.17
C VAL A 456 -5.32 21.25 11.71
N LEU A 457 -6.32 20.59 11.14
CA LEU A 457 -6.27 20.14 9.74
C LEU A 457 -6.30 21.32 8.75
N LEU A 458 -7.01 22.40 9.07
CA LEU A 458 -7.00 23.62 8.29
C LEU A 458 -5.65 24.34 8.37
N ASP A 459 -5.06 24.44 9.57
CA ASP A 459 -3.71 25.00 9.76
C ASP A 459 -2.64 24.17 9.01
N LEU A 460 -2.77 22.83 9.05
CA LEU A 460 -1.91 21.91 8.29
C LEU A 460 -2.04 22.17 6.79
N LEU A 461 -3.26 22.31 6.27
CA LEU A 461 -3.50 22.57 4.86
C LEU A 461 -2.89 23.90 4.43
N GLU A 462 -3.07 24.96 5.23
CA GLU A 462 -2.45 26.25 4.96
C GLU A 462 -0.92 26.19 4.97
N LEU A 463 -0.33 25.55 5.96
CA LEU A 463 1.13 25.34 6.01
C LEU A 463 1.62 24.59 4.77
N GLN A 464 0.92 23.52 4.38
CA GLN A 464 1.28 22.72 3.21
C GLN A 464 1.20 23.54 1.92
N THR A 465 0.14 24.32 1.72
CA THR A 465 0.00 25.20 0.55
C THR A 465 1.13 26.22 0.51
N ARG A 466 1.43 26.89 1.62
CA ARG A 466 2.54 27.85 1.70
C ARG A 466 3.89 27.22 1.37
N LEU A 467 4.14 25.97 1.82
CA LEU A 467 5.36 25.24 1.49
C LEU A 467 5.46 24.87 0.00
N GLN A 468 4.34 24.55 -0.64
CA GLN A 468 4.28 24.23 -2.07
C GLN A 468 4.50 25.45 -2.97
N GLU A 469 4.14 26.64 -2.48
CA GLU A 469 4.26 27.93 -3.18
C GLU A 469 5.62 28.62 -2.95
N ILE A 470 6.57 28.01 -2.23
CA ILE A 470 7.89 28.59 -2.02
C ILE A 470 8.62 28.76 -3.36
N GLU A 471 9.11 29.98 -3.59
CA GLU A 471 10.01 30.32 -4.68
C GLU A 471 11.35 30.80 -4.15
N VAL A 472 12.44 30.35 -4.78
CA VAL A 472 13.80 30.72 -4.42
C VAL A 472 14.55 31.22 -5.65
N TRP A 473 15.16 32.40 -5.57
CA TRP A 473 16.00 32.91 -6.66
C TRP A 473 17.29 32.08 -6.79
N SER A 474 17.51 31.49 -7.96
CA SER A 474 18.76 30.80 -8.31
C SER A 474 19.65 31.73 -9.13
N GLU A 475 20.78 32.17 -8.55
CA GLU A 475 21.77 32.97 -9.28
C GLU A 475 22.37 32.21 -10.47
N LYS A 476 22.51 30.89 -10.35
CA LYS A 476 23.09 30.03 -11.38
C LYS A 476 22.18 29.91 -12.61
N ASP A 477 20.87 29.83 -12.38
CA ASP A 477 19.87 29.65 -13.44
C ASP A 477 19.24 30.97 -13.90
N GLY A 478 19.49 32.07 -13.18
CA GLY A 478 18.96 33.41 -13.48
C GLY A 478 17.44 33.51 -13.39
N ARG A 479 16.79 32.66 -12.58
CA ARG A 479 15.33 32.60 -12.43
C ARG A 479 14.91 32.17 -11.02
N ASN A 480 13.64 32.42 -10.69
CA ASN A 480 13.00 31.77 -9.54
C ASN A 480 12.84 30.27 -9.82
N VAL A 481 13.26 29.46 -8.87
CA VAL A 481 13.05 28.02 -8.82
C VAL A 481 11.91 27.74 -7.86
N THR A 482 10.97 26.92 -8.31
CA THR A 482 9.75 26.53 -7.59
C THR A 482 9.77 25.04 -7.27
N LEU A 483 8.83 24.57 -6.43
CA LEU A 483 8.76 23.14 -6.09
C LEU A 483 8.61 22.23 -7.33
N LYS A 484 7.79 22.61 -8.32
CA LYS A 484 7.59 21.83 -9.56
C LYS A 484 8.85 21.63 -10.39
N ASP A 485 9.85 22.49 -10.22
CA ASP A 485 11.10 22.40 -10.99
C ASP A 485 12.06 21.34 -10.44
N VAL A 486 11.86 20.89 -9.20
CA VAL A 486 12.78 20.00 -8.46
C VAL A 486 12.09 18.80 -7.82
N CYS A 487 10.76 18.79 -7.76
CA CYS A 487 10.02 17.73 -7.09
C CYS A 487 10.07 16.41 -7.87
N TYR A 488 9.87 15.31 -7.15
CA TYR A 488 9.61 14.02 -7.77
C TYR A 488 8.14 13.92 -8.18
N ALA A 489 7.88 13.68 -9.47
CA ALA A 489 6.55 13.52 -10.06
C ALA A 489 6.42 12.15 -10.75
N PRO A 490 5.78 11.15 -10.12
CA PRO A 490 5.79 9.77 -10.62
C PRO A 490 4.97 9.55 -11.90
N LEU A 491 3.91 10.32 -12.12
CA LEU A 491 2.97 10.13 -13.25
C LEU A 491 3.28 11.00 -14.48
N ASN A 492 3.86 12.19 -14.26
CA ASN A 492 4.15 13.15 -15.32
C ASN A 492 5.55 13.77 -15.12
N PRO A 493 6.62 12.98 -15.30
CA PRO A 493 7.98 13.41 -14.93
C PRO A 493 8.58 14.49 -15.85
N ASN A 494 8.13 14.56 -17.11
CA ASN A 494 8.77 15.43 -18.12
C ASN A 494 8.22 16.86 -18.14
N ASN A 495 6.96 17.04 -17.73
CA ASN A 495 6.29 18.34 -17.75
C ASN A 495 5.35 18.47 -16.55
N ALA A 496 5.93 18.33 -15.36
CA ALA A 496 5.19 18.29 -14.11
C ALA A 496 4.45 19.62 -13.85
N SER A 497 3.17 19.51 -13.53
CA SER A 497 2.40 20.57 -12.88
C SER A 497 2.68 20.59 -11.38
N ALA A 498 2.32 21.68 -10.70
CA ALA A 498 2.38 21.77 -9.23
C ALA A 498 1.56 20.67 -8.54
N THR A 499 0.50 20.18 -9.18
CA THR A 499 -0.35 19.08 -8.70
C THR A 499 0.27 17.69 -8.85
N ASP A 500 1.30 17.55 -9.69
CA ASP A 500 1.90 16.25 -10.00
C ASP A 500 3.02 15.88 -9.00
N CYS A 501 3.50 16.86 -8.24
CA CYS A 501 4.54 16.68 -7.23
C CYS A 501 4.08 15.75 -6.10
N CYS A 502 4.94 14.79 -5.74
CA CYS A 502 4.67 13.85 -4.65
C CYS A 502 4.73 14.57 -3.29
N VAL A 503 3.55 14.81 -2.69
CA VAL A 503 3.40 15.35 -1.33
C VAL A 503 2.44 14.45 -0.56
N ASN A 504 2.94 13.75 0.46
CA ASN A 504 2.14 12.80 1.24
C ASN A 504 1.70 13.42 2.57
N SER A 505 0.39 13.57 2.76
CA SER A 505 -0.23 14.20 3.93
C SER A 505 -1.68 13.73 4.07
N LEU A 506 -2.28 13.88 5.25
CA LEU A 506 -3.71 13.60 5.47
C LEU A 506 -4.60 14.44 4.54
N ALA A 507 -4.19 15.67 4.25
CA ALA A 507 -4.91 16.58 3.35
C ALA A 507 -5.11 16.00 1.93
N GLN A 508 -4.29 15.03 1.51
CA GLN A 508 -4.41 14.40 0.20
C GLN A 508 -5.69 13.57 0.04
N TYR A 509 -6.27 13.05 1.13
CA TYR A 509 -7.59 12.38 1.06
C TYR A 509 -8.69 13.32 0.55
N PHE A 510 -8.49 14.63 0.71
CA PHE A 510 -9.37 15.70 0.26
C PHE A 510 -8.76 16.49 -0.92
N GLN A 511 -7.77 15.91 -1.61
CA GLN A 511 -7.09 16.50 -2.76
C GLN A 511 -6.50 17.89 -2.47
N ASN A 512 -6.05 18.12 -1.24
CA ASN A 512 -5.57 19.42 -0.75
C ASN A 512 -6.57 20.57 -0.98
N ASN A 513 -7.87 20.26 -0.99
CA ASN A 513 -8.92 21.23 -1.24
C ASN A 513 -9.68 21.53 0.05
N ARG A 514 -9.64 22.81 0.47
CA ARG A 514 -10.33 23.28 1.67
C ARG A 514 -11.84 23.04 1.60
N THR A 515 -12.46 23.28 0.45
CA THR A 515 -13.90 23.10 0.26
C THR A 515 -14.30 21.65 0.43
N HIS A 516 -13.47 20.69 -0.02
CA HIS A 516 -13.74 19.27 0.18
C HIS A 516 -13.62 18.87 1.66
N LEU A 517 -12.64 19.43 2.38
CA LEU A 517 -12.44 19.17 3.80
C LEU A 517 -13.57 19.74 4.69
N GLU A 518 -14.11 20.92 4.33
CA GLU A 518 -15.21 21.57 5.06
C GLU A 518 -16.60 21.07 4.61
N MET A 519 -16.67 20.20 3.60
CA MET A 519 -17.94 19.70 3.06
C MET A 519 -18.68 18.81 4.06
N THR A 520 -20.00 18.96 4.09
CA THR A 520 -20.89 18.10 4.86
C THR A 520 -22.09 17.70 4.00
N ALA A 521 -22.63 16.50 4.23
CA ALA A 521 -23.77 16.00 3.50
C ALA A 521 -24.75 15.28 4.43
N SER A 522 -26.03 15.32 4.12
CA SER A 522 -27.04 14.51 4.81
C SER A 522 -27.18 13.18 4.09
N GLN A 523 -26.98 12.08 4.81
CA GLN A 523 -27.07 10.73 4.27
C GLN A 523 -28.05 9.90 5.10
N THR A 524 -28.80 9.03 4.44
CA THR A 524 -29.66 8.04 5.11
C THR A 524 -29.09 6.65 4.87
N GLN A 525 -28.78 5.93 5.94
CA GLN A 525 -28.33 4.54 5.89
C GLN A 525 -29.11 3.70 6.88
N GLY A 526 -29.66 2.56 6.44
CA GLY A 526 -30.41 1.65 7.32
C GLY A 526 -31.65 2.28 7.96
N GLY A 527 -32.25 3.28 7.30
CA GLY A 527 -33.40 4.03 7.82
C GLY A 527 -33.04 5.12 8.84
N GLN A 528 -31.75 5.33 9.15
CA GLN A 528 -31.28 6.44 9.98
C GLN A 528 -30.68 7.53 9.10
N THR A 529 -31.17 8.76 9.23
CA THR A 529 -30.62 9.94 8.57
C THR A 529 -29.66 10.66 9.50
N GLY A 530 -28.44 10.91 9.04
CA GLY A 530 -27.40 11.60 9.78
C GLY A 530 -26.58 12.53 8.88
N MET A 531 -25.84 13.44 9.51
CA MET A 531 -24.85 14.27 8.82
C MET A 531 -23.53 13.52 8.73
N VAL A 532 -23.00 13.39 7.53
CA VAL A 532 -21.65 12.91 7.25
C VAL A 532 -20.72 14.06 6.93
N ASP A 533 -19.47 13.93 7.34
CA ASP A 533 -18.44 14.96 7.19
C ASP A 533 -17.07 14.35 6.92
N TRP A 534 -16.02 15.18 6.94
CA TRP A 534 -14.65 14.77 6.67
C TRP A 534 -14.17 13.58 7.53
N ARG A 535 -14.70 13.38 8.75
CA ARG A 535 -14.31 12.27 9.62
C ARG A 535 -14.74 10.93 9.04
N ASP A 536 -15.93 10.86 8.45
CA ASP A 536 -16.42 9.65 7.78
C ASP A 536 -15.57 9.34 6.55
N HIS A 537 -15.26 10.35 5.73
CA HIS A 537 -14.39 10.19 4.56
C HIS A 537 -12.98 9.75 4.95
N PHE A 538 -12.40 10.37 5.98
CA PHE A 538 -11.10 9.97 6.52
C PHE A 538 -11.10 8.51 7.00
N LEU A 539 -12.11 8.10 7.78
CA LEU A 539 -12.23 6.73 8.25
C LEU A 539 -12.46 5.73 7.11
N TYR A 540 -13.09 6.15 6.02
CA TYR A 540 -13.24 5.36 4.80
C TYR A 540 -11.91 5.16 4.09
N CYS A 541 -11.11 6.22 3.91
CA CYS A 541 -9.86 6.15 3.14
C CYS A 541 -8.67 5.51 3.87
N VAL A 542 -8.67 5.46 5.20
CA VAL A 542 -7.55 4.90 6.00
C VAL A 542 -7.64 3.38 6.16
N LYS A 543 -8.79 2.77 5.84
CA LYS A 543 -9.01 1.33 5.93
C LYS A 543 -8.75 0.62 4.62
#